data_AF-A0A9D9GCI4-F1
#
_entry.id   AF-A0A9D9GCI4-F1
#
_cell.length_a   1.000
_cell.length_b   1.000
_cell.length_c   1.000
_cell.angle_alpha   90.00
_cell.angle_beta   90.00
_cell.angle_gamma   90.00
#
_symmetry.space_group_name_H-M   'P 1'
#
loop_
_entity.id
_entity.type
_entity.pdbx_description
1 polymer ?
#
loop_
_entity_poly.entity_id
_entity_poly.type
_entity_poly.pdbx_seq_one_letter_code
_entity_poly.pdbx_strand_id
1 'polypeptide(L)'
;MMPVKKLNRLPGLFGDIFYEQWPELYAKRSTTPQINVIETDKKFKIEIAAPGMTKDDLKVELNNENQLIVCLEKEMEKREDGEPCCGEECSPHEKHHYLRREFYVTSFRQIFNLPESVDRDKIVAKMKHGVLCIKLPKREGMEQLPEMRQIAIE
;
A
#
# COMPACT_ATOMS: atom_id res chain seq x y z
N MET A 1 22.83 21.59 7.87
CA MET A 1 21.71 20.90 8.56
C MET A 1 20.42 21.47 7.96
N MET A 2 19.73 20.71 7.10
CA MET A 2 18.48 21.22 6.49
C MET A 2 17.33 21.12 7.50
N PRO A 3 16.47 22.14 7.60
CA PRO A 3 15.37 22.15 8.57
C PRO A 3 14.28 21.15 8.14
N VAL A 4 13.97 20.20 9.03
CA VAL A 4 12.84 19.27 8.86
C VAL A 4 11.56 20.06 9.11
N LYS A 5 10.76 20.26 8.05
CA LYS A 5 9.38 20.75 8.21
C LYS A 5 8.62 19.73 9.05
N LYS A 6 8.23 20.11 10.27
CA LYS A 6 7.34 19.32 11.12
C LYS A 6 5.97 19.24 10.42
N LEU A 7 5.73 18.14 9.72
CA LEU A 7 4.43 17.81 9.16
C LEU A 7 3.50 17.44 10.33
N ASN A 8 2.31 18.02 10.37
CA ASN A 8 1.34 17.85 11.45
C ASN A 8 1.18 16.37 11.84
N ARG A 9 1.45 16.07 13.11
CA ARG A 9 1.18 14.78 13.73
C ARG A 9 -0.32 14.50 13.66
N LEU A 10 -0.72 13.41 13.01
CA LEU A 10 -2.08 12.91 13.05
C LEU A 10 -2.40 12.49 14.51
N PRO A 11 -3.49 12.97 15.13
CA PRO A 11 -3.84 12.60 16.49
C PRO A 11 -4.53 11.22 16.55
N GLY A 12 -4.22 10.46 17.61
CA GLY A 12 -4.84 9.16 17.92
C GLY A 12 -4.27 8.00 17.11
N LEU A 13 -4.45 6.78 17.66
CA LEU A 13 -4.15 5.39 17.23
C LEU A 13 -3.46 5.11 15.87
N PHE A 14 -3.69 5.92 14.85
CA PHE A 14 -2.96 5.97 13.59
C PHE A 14 -1.50 6.40 13.74
N GLY A 15 -1.20 7.28 14.71
CA GLY A 15 0.15 7.77 14.97
C GLY A 15 1.14 6.69 15.41
N ASP A 16 0.68 5.68 16.16
CA ASP A 16 1.57 4.61 16.64
C ASP A 16 1.60 3.43 15.65
N ILE A 17 0.45 3.09 15.06
CA ILE A 17 0.32 1.93 14.16
C ILE A 17 0.95 2.16 12.78
N PHE A 18 0.85 3.37 12.22
CA PHE A 18 1.46 3.67 10.92
C PHE A 18 2.92 4.09 11.09
N TYR A 19 3.26 4.85 12.11
CA TYR A 19 4.56 5.55 12.19
C TYR A 19 5.67 4.76 12.91
N GLU A 20 5.37 3.84 13.85
CA GLU A 20 6.42 3.09 14.56
C GLU A 20 7.15 2.06 13.68
N GLN A 21 6.57 1.63 12.56
CA GLN A 21 7.25 0.80 11.54
C GLN A 21 7.84 1.62 10.37
N TRP A 22 7.67 2.94 10.37
CA TRP A 22 8.04 3.83 9.26
C TRP A 22 9.52 4.33 9.26
N PRO A 23 10.36 4.25 10.32
CA PRO A 23 11.73 4.80 10.20
C PRO A 23 12.73 3.89 9.48
N GLU A 24 12.58 2.57 9.53
CA GLU A 24 13.67 1.65 9.11
C GLU A 24 13.49 0.97 7.75
N LEU A 25 12.29 1.01 7.15
CA LEU A 25 12.03 0.41 5.83
C LEU A 25 12.13 1.41 4.65
N TYR A 26 12.38 2.70 4.93
CA TYR A 26 12.44 3.76 3.93
C TYR A 26 13.86 4.03 3.39
N ALA A 27 14.57 2.97 3.03
CA ALA A 27 15.35 3.08 1.80
C ALA A 27 14.31 3.18 0.67
N LYS A 28 13.86 4.40 0.33
CA LYS A 28 12.99 4.67 -0.83
C LYS A 28 13.64 4.05 -2.07
N ARG A 29 13.28 2.82 -2.39
CA ARG A 29 13.52 2.22 -3.69
C ARG A 29 12.58 2.94 -4.66
N SER A 30 13.03 3.24 -5.87
CA SER A 30 12.23 3.95 -6.88
C SER A 30 10.96 3.21 -7.32
N THR A 31 10.71 2.02 -6.76
CA THR A 31 9.72 1.04 -7.20
C THR A 31 8.59 0.84 -6.18
N THR A 32 8.62 1.53 -5.03
CA THR A 32 7.53 1.46 -4.05
C THR A 32 6.28 2.13 -4.62
N PRO A 33 5.14 1.42 -4.72
CA PRO A 33 3.90 1.99 -5.23
C PRO A 33 3.39 3.08 -4.29
N GLN A 34 2.71 4.06 -4.87
CA GLN A 34 2.07 5.12 -4.11
C GLN A 34 0.78 4.60 -3.46
N ILE A 35 0.55 5.00 -2.21
CA ILE A 35 -0.58 4.52 -1.40
C ILE A 35 -1.34 5.71 -0.84
N ASN A 36 -2.67 5.68 -0.97
CA ASN A 36 -3.59 6.56 -0.25
C ASN A 36 -4.38 5.75 0.77
N VAL A 37 -4.58 6.31 1.96
CA VAL A 37 -5.47 5.75 2.98
C VAL A 37 -6.51 6.82 3.31
N ILE A 38 -7.78 6.46 3.18
CA ILE A 38 -8.91 7.37 3.33
C ILE A 38 -9.84 6.78 4.39
N GLU A 39 -10.14 7.55 5.40
CA GLU A 39 -11.15 7.22 6.40
C GLU A 39 -12.45 8.00 6.14
N THR A 40 -13.57 7.33 6.37
CA THR A 40 -14.89 7.94 6.46
C THR A 40 -15.59 7.37 7.69
N ASP A 41 -16.74 7.93 8.06
CA ASP A 41 -17.51 7.45 9.22
C ASP A 41 -17.89 5.97 9.10
N LYS A 42 -18.11 5.48 7.88
CA LYS A 42 -18.62 4.12 7.62
C LYS A 42 -17.57 3.10 7.20
N LYS A 43 -16.38 3.54 6.78
CA LYS A 43 -15.36 2.64 6.18
C LYS A 43 -14.00 3.29 6.10
N PHE A 44 -12.98 2.45 5.98
CA PHE A 44 -11.67 2.81 5.43
C PHE A 44 -11.59 2.40 3.95
N LYS A 45 -10.73 3.09 3.22
CA LYS A 45 -10.39 2.78 1.83
C LYS A 45 -8.89 2.93 1.65
N ILE A 46 -8.27 1.92 1.07
CA ILE A 46 -6.86 1.93 0.67
C ILE A 46 -6.82 1.93 -0.85
N GLU A 47 -6.02 2.83 -1.42
CA GLU A 47 -5.73 2.88 -2.85
C GLU A 47 -4.25 2.68 -3.07
N ILE A 48 -3.88 1.77 -3.97
CA ILE A 48 -2.48 1.49 -4.30
C ILE A 48 -2.31 1.63 -5.81
N ALA A 49 -1.39 2.50 -6.23
CA ALA A 49 -1.02 2.65 -7.62
C ALA A 49 -0.27 1.40 -8.10
N ALA A 50 -0.84 0.69 -9.06
CA ALA A 50 -0.31 -0.54 -9.64
C ALA A 50 -0.45 -0.50 -11.19
N PRO A 51 0.12 0.51 -11.86
CA PRO A 51 0.03 0.62 -13.32
C PRO A 51 0.76 -0.54 -14.00
N GLY A 52 0.16 -1.08 -15.05
CA GLY A 52 0.73 -2.20 -15.80
C GLY A 52 0.73 -3.55 -15.05
N MET A 53 0.04 -3.64 -13.92
CA MET A 53 -0.21 -4.91 -13.22
C MET A 53 -1.57 -5.47 -13.63
N THR A 54 -1.63 -6.78 -13.78
CA THR A 54 -2.87 -7.55 -13.94
C THR A 54 -3.40 -7.98 -12.57
N LYS A 55 -4.54 -8.69 -12.54
CA LYS A 55 -5.08 -9.24 -11.29
C LYS A 55 -4.22 -10.37 -10.74
N ASP A 56 -3.53 -11.11 -11.61
CA ASP A 56 -2.75 -12.28 -11.24
C ASP A 56 -1.42 -11.87 -10.57
N ASP A 57 -0.92 -10.67 -10.90
CA ASP A 57 0.25 -10.04 -10.27
C ASP A 57 -0.02 -9.53 -8.83
N LEU A 58 -1.26 -9.64 -8.35
CA LEU A 58 -1.74 -9.02 -7.11
C LEU A 58 -2.27 -10.05 -6.13
N LYS A 59 -1.76 -10.02 -4.91
CA LYS A 59 -2.27 -10.83 -3.79
C LYS A 59 -2.72 -9.93 -2.66
N VAL A 60 -3.94 -10.16 -2.16
CA VAL A 60 -4.48 -9.47 -0.99
C VAL A 60 -4.97 -10.53 -0.02
N GLU A 61 -4.37 -10.58 1.17
CA GLU A 61 -4.66 -11.58 2.19
C GLU A 61 -4.95 -10.90 3.53
N LEU A 62 -5.85 -11.49 4.31
CA LEU A 62 -6.09 -11.09 5.70
C LEU A 62 -5.68 -12.25 6.59
N ASN A 63 -4.78 -12.02 7.54
CA ASN A 63 -4.38 -13.06 8.50
C ASN A 63 -5.25 -13.03 9.77
N ASN A 64 -5.06 -14.03 10.63
CA ASN A 64 -5.81 -14.17 11.88
C ASN A 64 -5.57 -13.00 12.86
N GLU A 65 -4.42 -12.33 12.75
CA GLU A 65 -3.99 -11.18 13.56
C GLU A 65 -4.55 -9.84 13.06
N ASN A 66 -5.57 -9.86 12.19
CA ASN A 66 -6.19 -8.66 11.60
C ASN A 66 -5.24 -7.83 10.72
N GLN A 67 -4.20 -8.45 10.16
CA GLN A 67 -3.28 -7.78 9.27
C GLN A 67 -3.67 -8.04 7.82
N LEU A 68 -3.90 -6.95 7.10
CA LEU A 68 -4.11 -6.96 5.66
C LEU A 68 -2.74 -6.92 4.98
N ILE A 69 -2.40 -7.98 4.27
CA ILE A 69 -1.15 -8.15 3.54
C ILE A 69 -1.45 -7.94 2.07
N VAL A 70 -0.78 -6.97 1.45
CA VAL A 70 -0.86 -6.71 0.01
C VAL A 70 0.49 -6.98 -0.62
N CYS A 71 0.51 -7.91 -1.58
CA CYS A 71 1.68 -8.24 -2.39
C CYS A 71 1.42 -7.87 -3.85
N LEU A 72 2.41 -7.25 -4.46
CA LEU A 72 2.50 -6.93 -5.88
C LEU A 72 3.77 -7.58 -6.40
N GLU A 73 3.66 -8.53 -7.31
CA GLU A 73 4.82 -9.17 -7.93
C GLU A 73 4.58 -9.28 -9.42
N LYS A 74 5.53 -8.79 -10.22
CA LYS A 74 5.47 -8.94 -11.67
C LYS A 74 6.66 -9.77 -12.12
N GLU A 75 6.38 -10.96 -12.60
CA GLU A 75 7.40 -11.77 -13.25
C GLU A 75 7.75 -11.15 -14.59
N MET A 76 9.04 -10.86 -14.79
CA MET A 76 9.56 -10.45 -16.09
C MET A 76 10.30 -11.63 -16.70
N GLU A 77 10.01 -11.91 -17.96
CA GLU A 77 10.82 -12.85 -18.73
C GLU A 77 12.27 -12.38 -18.77
N LYS A 78 13.18 -13.34 -18.72
CA LYS A 78 14.63 -13.09 -18.83
C LYS A 78 15.06 -13.42 -20.23
N ARG A 79 15.93 -12.59 -20.79
CA ARG A 79 16.64 -12.85 -22.04
C ARG A 79 17.66 -13.98 -21.85
N GLU A 80 18.17 -14.50 -22.97
CA GLU A 80 19.23 -15.52 -23.00
C GLU A 80 20.51 -15.09 -22.25
N ASP A 81 20.78 -13.80 -22.16
CA ASP A 81 21.92 -13.23 -21.41
C ASP A 81 21.64 -13.02 -19.91
N GLY A 82 20.45 -13.41 -19.43
CA GLY A 82 20.05 -13.31 -18.02
C GLY A 82 19.46 -11.97 -17.60
N GLU A 83 19.46 -10.97 -18.48
CA GLU A 83 18.87 -9.65 -18.23
C GLU A 83 17.34 -9.66 -18.42
N PRO A 84 16.57 -8.87 -17.65
CA PRO A 84 15.12 -8.79 -17.81
C PRO A 84 14.72 -8.19 -19.17
N CYS A 85 13.73 -8.79 -19.83
CA CYS A 85 13.14 -8.29 -21.09
C CYS A 85 12.52 -6.89 -20.91
N CYS A 86 12.43 -6.09 -21.99
CA CYS A 86 11.93 -4.71 -21.95
C CYS A 86 10.42 -4.53 -21.76
N GLY A 87 9.75 -5.49 -21.14
CA GLY A 87 8.29 -5.53 -20.99
C GLY A 87 7.65 -6.56 -21.91
N GLU A 88 6.32 -6.61 -21.91
CA GLU A 88 5.51 -7.66 -22.53
C GLU A 88 5.56 -7.69 -24.07
N GLU A 89 5.95 -6.58 -24.72
CA GLU A 89 5.98 -6.47 -26.19
C GLU A 89 7.36 -6.78 -26.79
N CYS A 90 8.38 -6.99 -25.97
CA CYS A 90 9.74 -7.23 -26.44
C CYS A 90 10.01 -8.73 -26.59
N SER A 91 10.46 -9.16 -27.78
CA SER A 91 10.89 -10.54 -27.98
C SER A 91 12.11 -10.86 -27.07
N PRO A 92 12.17 -12.06 -26.46
CA PRO A 92 13.33 -12.49 -25.66
C PRO A 92 14.66 -12.46 -26.41
N HIS A 93 14.62 -12.53 -27.75
CA HIS A 93 15.81 -12.52 -28.61
C HIS A 93 16.22 -11.10 -29.07
N GLU A 94 15.45 -10.07 -28.72
CA GLU A 94 15.72 -8.70 -29.14
C GLU A 94 16.62 -7.97 -28.13
N LYS A 95 17.85 -7.69 -28.55
CA LYS A 95 18.80 -6.89 -27.78
C LYS A 95 18.35 -5.42 -27.77
N HIS A 96 18.02 -4.94 -26.58
CA HIS A 96 17.67 -3.54 -26.34
C HIS A 96 18.58 -2.94 -25.26
N HIS A 97 18.71 -1.62 -25.30
CA HIS A 97 19.38 -0.84 -24.26
C HIS A 97 18.45 0.29 -23.82
N TYR A 98 18.31 0.49 -22.52
CA TYR A 98 17.52 1.61 -22.01
C TYR A 98 18.31 2.90 -22.19
N LEU A 99 17.79 3.84 -22.98
CA LEU A 99 18.29 5.23 -22.98
C LEU A 99 17.94 5.94 -21.66
N ARG A 100 16.78 5.59 -21.09
CA ARG A 100 16.30 6.04 -19.78
C ARG A 100 15.28 5.04 -19.25
N ARG A 101 15.37 4.69 -17.97
CA ARG A 101 14.41 3.82 -17.29
C ARG A 101 14.05 4.43 -15.95
N GLU A 102 12.84 4.95 -15.83
CA GLU A 102 12.40 5.66 -14.63
C GLU A 102 11.60 4.78 -13.66
N PHE A 103 11.01 3.71 -14.19
CA PHE A 103 10.26 2.75 -13.41
C PHE A 103 10.58 1.33 -13.86
N TYR A 104 10.50 0.42 -12.90
CA TYR A 104 10.48 -1.02 -13.08
C TYR A 104 9.78 -1.60 -11.85
N VAL A 105 9.09 -2.71 -12.01
CA VAL A 105 8.36 -3.33 -10.91
C VAL A 105 9.01 -4.67 -10.65
N THR A 106 9.44 -4.90 -9.41
CA THR A 106 10.05 -6.17 -8.99
C THR A 106 9.07 -6.95 -8.14
N SER A 107 8.99 -6.56 -6.88
CA SER A 107 8.10 -7.12 -5.89
C SER A 107 7.90 -6.06 -4.82
N PHE A 108 6.70 -6.02 -4.29
CA PHE A 108 6.32 -5.11 -3.22
C PHE A 108 5.38 -5.84 -2.27
N ARG A 109 5.63 -5.68 -0.97
CA ARG A 109 4.79 -6.24 0.08
C ARG A 109 4.57 -5.18 1.14
N GLN A 110 3.30 -4.92 1.45
CA GLN A 110 2.89 -4.02 2.52
C GLN A 110 1.94 -4.76 3.47
N ILE A 111 2.11 -4.51 4.76
CA ILE A 111 1.23 -5.01 5.80
C ILE A 111 0.52 -3.82 6.43
N PHE A 112 -0.80 -3.90 6.56
CA PHE A 112 -1.64 -2.92 7.26
C PHE A 112 -2.30 -3.60 8.44
N ASN A 113 -2.03 -3.13 9.65
CA ASN A 113 -2.74 -3.57 10.84
C ASN A 113 -4.13 -2.93 10.85
N LEU A 114 -5.19 -3.74 10.71
CA LEU A 114 -6.55 -3.24 10.72
C LEU A 114 -7.05 -3.07 12.15
N PRO A 115 -7.82 -2.01 12.45
CA PRO A 115 -8.47 -1.88 13.74
C PRO A 115 -9.59 -2.92 13.88
N GLU A 116 -9.97 -3.24 15.13
CA GLU A 116 -11.07 -4.17 15.41
C GLU A 116 -12.42 -3.69 14.89
N SER A 117 -12.54 -2.38 14.65
CA SER A 117 -13.73 -1.75 14.08
C SER A 117 -13.99 -2.14 12.63
N VAL A 118 -13.07 -2.83 11.94
CA VAL A 118 -13.31 -3.32 10.57
C VAL A 118 -14.11 -4.62 10.59
N ASP A 119 -15.12 -4.67 9.72
CA ASP A 119 -15.86 -5.89 9.39
C ASP A 119 -15.05 -6.72 8.37
N ARG A 120 -14.46 -7.82 8.85
CA ARG A 120 -13.51 -8.65 8.09
C ARG A 120 -14.18 -9.35 6.91
N ASP A 121 -15.43 -9.78 7.09
CA ASP A 121 -16.16 -10.59 6.12
C ASP A 121 -16.64 -9.76 4.92
N LYS A 122 -16.67 -8.43 5.08
CA LYS A 122 -17.13 -7.48 4.05
C LYS A 122 -15.99 -6.73 3.36
N ILE A 123 -14.74 -7.15 3.55
CA ILE A 123 -13.60 -6.56 2.83
C ILE A 123 -13.71 -6.89 1.35
N VAL A 124 -13.57 -5.87 0.50
CA VAL A 124 -13.64 -6.03 -0.96
C VAL A 124 -12.48 -5.31 -1.61
N ALA A 125 -11.69 -6.03 -2.42
CA ALA A 125 -10.65 -5.48 -3.27
C ALA A 125 -11.09 -5.43 -4.74
N LYS A 126 -10.79 -4.35 -5.45
CA LYS A 126 -11.05 -4.19 -6.88
C LYS A 126 -9.89 -3.47 -7.56
N MET A 127 -9.42 -4.01 -8.68
CA MET A 127 -8.49 -3.33 -9.57
C MET A 127 -9.28 -2.56 -10.64
N LYS A 128 -9.00 -1.26 -10.80
CA LYS A 128 -9.61 -0.43 -11.86
C LYS A 128 -8.59 0.62 -12.35
N HIS A 129 -8.36 0.66 -13.66
CA HIS A 129 -7.45 1.62 -14.32
C HIS A 129 -6.05 1.70 -13.70
N GLY A 130 -5.45 0.55 -13.34
CA GLY A 130 -4.11 0.51 -12.74
C GLY A 130 -4.06 0.95 -11.27
N VAL A 131 -5.21 1.00 -10.58
CA VAL A 131 -5.28 1.28 -9.14
C VAL A 131 -6.03 0.17 -8.41
N LEU A 132 -5.37 -0.43 -7.42
CA LEU A 132 -5.98 -1.39 -6.49
C LEU A 132 -6.74 -0.60 -5.42
N CYS A 133 -8.05 -0.80 -5.35
CA CYS A 133 -8.93 -0.21 -4.35
C CYS A 133 -9.41 -1.27 -3.37
N ILE A 134 -9.03 -1.16 -2.10
CA ILE A 134 -9.48 -2.03 -1.02
C ILE A 134 -10.46 -1.26 -0.14
N LYS A 135 -11.68 -1.77 0.00
CA LYS A 135 -12.72 -1.21 0.86
C LYS A 135 -12.80 -2.04 2.14
N LEU A 136 -12.76 -1.36 3.28
CA LEU A 136 -12.74 -1.93 4.61
C LEU A 136 -13.92 -1.34 5.42
N PRO A 137 -15.12 -1.92 5.33
CA PRO A 137 -16.29 -1.42 6.05
C PRO A 137 -16.07 -1.44 7.57
N LYS A 138 -16.57 -0.44 8.27
CA LYS A 138 -16.61 -0.45 9.73
C LYS A 138 -17.83 -1.27 10.20
N ARG A 139 -17.71 -1.93 11.35
CA ARG A 139 -18.80 -2.65 12.02
C ARG A 139 -19.85 -1.68 12.53
N GLU A 140 -21.12 -2.05 12.42
CA GLU A 140 -22.22 -1.27 12.98
C GLU A 140 -22.13 -1.29 14.52
N GLY A 141 -22.27 -0.13 15.17
CA GLY A 141 -22.25 0.00 16.63
C GLY A 141 -20.88 0.26 17.27
N MET A 142 -19.78 0.26 16.51
CA MET A 142 -18.52 0.86 16.96
C MET A 142 -18.51 2.35 16.57
N GLU A 143 -19.29 3.15 17.28
CA GLU A 143 -19.20 4.60 17.21
C GLU A 143 -17.81 5.06 17.64
N GLN A 144 -17.31 6.09 16.97
CA GLN A 144 -15.98 6.65 17.18
C GLN A 144 -15.79 6.99 18.66
N LEU A 145 -14.70 6.51 19.27
CA LEU A 145 -14.29 6.98 20.59
C LEU A 145 -14.28 8.52 20.56
N PRO A 146 -14.89 9.19 21.56
CA PRO A 146 -15.08 10.63 21.50
C PRO A 146 -13.74 11.33 21.29
N GLU A 147 -13.71 12.23 20.30
CA GLU A 147 -12.56 13.09 20.05
C GLU A 147 -12.17 13.80 21.35
N MET A 148 -10.85 13.75 21.61
CA MET A 148 -10.10 14.36 22.70
C MET A 148 -10.91 15.38 23.55
N ARG A 149 -11.31 14.98 24.77
CA ARG A 149 -11.88 15.92 25.75
C ARG A 149 -10.77 16.57 26.56
N GLN A 150 -10.73 17.90 26.57
CA GLN A 150 -9.93 18.63 27.56
C GLN A 150 -10.55 18.41 28.94
N ILE A 151 -9.76 17.87 29.86
CA ILE A 151 -10.12 17.76 31.27
C ILE A 151 -9.59 19.02 31.95
N ALA A 152 -10.47 19.80 32.57
CA ALA A 152 -10.05 20.93 33.39
C ALA A 152 -9.34 20.41 34.64
N ILE A 153 -8.22 21.04 35.00
CA ILE A 153 -7.47 20.75 36.22
C ILE A 153 -8.03 21.67 37.32
N GLU A 154 -8.44 21.09 38.45
CA GLU A 154 -8.74 21.82 39.70
C GLU A 154 -7.48 22.09 40.51
#